data_AF-A0A401Q681-F1
#
_entry.id   AF-A0A401Q681-F1
#
_cell.length_a   1.000
_cell.length_b   1.000
_cell.length_c   1.000
_cell.angle_alpha   90.00
_cell.angle_beta   90.00
_cell.angle_gamma   90.00
#
_symmetry.space_group_name_H-M   'P 1'
#
loop_
_entity.id
_entity.type
_entity.pdbx_description
1 polymer ?
#
loop_
_entity_poly.entity_id
_entity_poly.type
_entity_poly.pdbx_seq_one_letter_code
_entity_poly.pdbx_strand_id
1 'polypeptide(L)'
;KPCTNSHDLQSPHNEAILSNNGLGNLDITELRQLLLQNEPTLLPEVCSFYNKGTGPYGACIYKQNCKKLHICLHFMLDACPIGGQCERSHSFLENRNLLENCRLNIEMICDLQTTFRNICEIRRREAVGDTVKGLSSSHACSNVDSVEICMFFLRKHCSFKGTETTAG
;
A
#
# COMPACT_ATOMS: atom_id res chain seq x y z
N LYS A 1 -19.46 6.12 17.17
CA LYS A 1 -20.09 4.94 16.52
C LYS A 1 -19.06 3.81 16.48
N PRO A 2 -19.45 2.54 16.68
CA PRO A 2 -18.56 1.40 16.51
C PRO A 2 -18.25 1.18 15.03
N CYS A 3 -17.07 0.63 14.73
CA CYS A 3 -16.74 0.15 13.39
C CYS A 3 -17.53 -1.14 13.13
N THR A 4 -18.01 -1.32 11.90
CA THR A 4 -18.67 -2.57 11.48
C THR A 4 -17.67 -3.68 11.19
N ASN A 5 -16.39 -3.33 10.97
CA ASN A 5 -15.32 -4.24 10.62
C ASN A 5 -14.41 -4.47 11.84
N SER A 6 -13.81 -5.66 11.93
CA SER A 6 -12.99 -6.07 13.07
C SER A 6 -11.71 -5.25 13.16
N HIS A 7 -11.36 -4.85 14.37
CA HIS A 7 -10.07 -4.24 14.73
C HIS A 7 -9.19 -5.23 15.52
N ASP A 8 -9.61 -6.48 15.65
CA ASP A 8 -8.93 -7.51 16.42
C ASP A 8 -8.36 -8.59 15.50
N LEU A 9 -7.07 -8.48 15.20
CA LEU A 9 -6.36 -9.47 14.38
C LEU A 9 -6.18 -10.81 15.09
N GLN A 10 -6.27 -10.83 16.42
CA GLN A 10 -6.09 -12.03 17.25
C GLN A 10 -7.42 -12.70 17.61
N SER A 11 -8.55 -12.16 17.14
CA SER A 11 -9.82 -12.85 17.26
C SER A 11 -9.75 -14.23 16.59
N PRO A 12 -10.35 -15.29 17.17
CA PRO A 12 -10.30 -16.63 16.61
C PRO A 12 -10.74 -16.70 15.14
N HIS A 13 -11.66 -15.83 14.74
CA HIS A 13 -12.12 -15.71 13.35
C HIS A 13 -11.01 -15.20 12.43
N ASN A 14 -10.37 -14.07 12.78
CA ASN A 14 -9.33 -13.46 11.95
C ASN A 14 -8.04 -14.28 11.96
N GLU A 15 -7.67 -14.87 13.10
CA GLU A 15 -6.51 -15.75 13.20
C GLU A 15 -6.68 -16.99 12.30
N ALA A 16 -7.88 -17.58 12.27
CA ALA A 16 -8.19 -18.69 11.35
C ALA A 16 -8.10 -18.25 9.89
N ILE A 17 -8.65 -17.08 9.53
CA ILE A 17 -8.56 -16.55 8.15
C ILE A 17 -7.11 -16.31 7.75
N LEU A 18 -6.33 -15.63 8.59
CA LEU A 18 -4.93 -15.32 8.32
C LEU A 18 -4.12 -16.62 8.17
N SER A 19 -4.28 -17.56 9.09
CA SER A 19 -3.59 -18.86 9.05
C SER A 19 -3.94 -19.66 7.81
N ASN A 20 -5.22 -19.74 7.44
CA ASN A 20 -5.68 -20.47 6.24
C ASN A 20 -5.13 -19.88 4.93
N ASN A 21 -4.77 -18.59 4.93
CA ASN A 21 -4.14 -17.91 3.79
C ASN A 21 -2.61 -17.84 3.90
N GLY A 22 -1.99 -18.51 4.87
CA GLY A 22 -0.54 -18.48 5.10
C GLY A 22 -0.01 -17.16 5.65
N LEU A 23 -0.87 -16.30 6.19
CA LEU A 23 -0.57 -14.98 6.73
C LEU A 23 -0.55 -14.94 8.27
N GLY A 24 -0.77 -16.08 8.95
CA GLY A 24 -0.93 -16.14 10.42
C GLY A 24 0.31 -15.72 11.22
N ASN A 25 1.50 -15.75 10.59
CA ASN A 25 2.75 -15.33 11.23
C ASN A 25 3.09 -13.85 10.99
N LEU A 26 2.26 -13.12 10.23
CA LEU A 26 2.53 -11.72 9.90
C LEU A 26 1.98 -10.80 10.97
N ASP A 27 2.77 -9.79 11.34
CA ASP A 27 2.30 -8.73 12.21
C ASP A 27 1.43 -7.68 11.46
N ILE A 28 0.86 -6.73 12.20
CA ILE A 28 0.02 -5.67 11.62
C ILE A 28 0.76 -4.80 10.59
N THR A 29 2.06 -4.62 10.75
CA THR A 29 2.91 -3.82 9.85
C THR A 29 3.17 -4.58 8.55
N GLU A 30 3.45 -5.88 8.64
CA GLU A 30 3.62 -6.76 7.49
C GLU A 30 2.30 -6.95 6.73
N LEU A 31 1.18 -7.15 7.42
CA LEU A 31 -0.15 -7.19 6.81
C LEU A 31 -0.50 -5.87 6.09
N ARG A 32 -0.13 -4.74 6.69
CA ARG A 32 -0.28 -3.42 6.06
C ARG A 32 0.60 -3.30 4.80
N GLN A 33 1.83 -3.79 4.83
CA GLN A 33 2.71 -3.80 3.65
C GLN A 33 2.13 -4.67 2.54
N LEU A 34 1.68 -5.89 2.86
CA LEU A 34 1.06 -6.79 1.90
C LEU A 34 -0.18 -6.15 1.26
N LEU A 35 -1.02 -5.50 2.07
CA LEU A 35 -2.17 -4.76 1.60
C LEU A 35 -1.77 -3.68 0.58
N LEU A 36 -0.84 -2.79 0.92
CA LEU A 36 -0.45 -1.69 0.03
C LEU A 36 0.20 -2.19 -1.27
N GLN A 37 0.88 -3.34 -1.22
CA GLN A 37 1.50 -3.96 -2.38
C GLN A 37 0.47 -4.59 -3.34
N ASN A 38 -0.63 -5.10 -2.82
CA ASN A 38 -1.64 -5.82 -3.60
C ASN A 38 -2.85 -4.94 -3.99
N GLU A 39 -3.05 -3.79 -3.35
CA GLU A 39 -4.16 -2.88 -3.63
C GLU A 39 -3.67 -1.52 -4.19
N PRO A 40 -3.47 -1.40 -5.53
CA PRO A 40 -2.91 -0.21 -6.16
C PRO A 40 -3.72 1.07 -5.94
N THR A 41 -5.02 0.95 -5.69
CA THR A 41 -5.92 2.09 -5.47
C THR A 41 -5.63 2.81 -4.15
N LEU A 42 -4.85 2.21 -3.25
CA LEU A 42 -4.47 2.79 -1.96
C LEU A 42 -3.26 3.72 -2.04
N LEU A 43 -2.54 3.72 -3.16
CA LEU A 43 -1.34 4.52 -3.39
C LEU A 43 -1.57 5.52 -4.53
N PRO A 44 -0.95 6.72 -4.48
CA PRO A 44 -1.05 7.64 -5.59
C PRO A 44 -0.27 7.13 -6.81
N GLU A 45 -0.79 7.42 -8.00
CA GLU A 45 -0.04 7.17 -9.23
C GLU A 45 1.19 8.07 -9.34
N VAL A 46 2.26 7.53 -9.93
CA VAL A 46 3.47 8.31 -10.27
C VAL A 46 3.23 9.13 -11.54
N CYS A 47 3.62 10.40 -11.51
CA CYS A 47 3.55 11.25 -12.69
C CYS A 47 4.64 10.86 -13.69
N SER A 48 4.26 10.21 -14.80
CA SER A 48 5.21 9.84 -15.86
C SER A 48 5.82 11.05 -16.58
N PHE A 49 5.11 12.18 -16.64
CA PHE A 49 5.60 13.42 -17.25
C PHE A 49 6.65 14.13 -16.40
N TYR A 50 6.60 13.98 -15.08
CA TYR A 50 7.61 14.54 -14.17
C TYR A 50 9.00 13.97 -14.45
N ASN A 51 9.08 12.69 -14.82
CA ASN A 51 10.32 11.99 -15.11
C ASN A 51 10.82 12.19 -16.57
N LYS A 52 10.19 13.08 -17.34
CA LYS A 52 10.57 13.39 -18.74
C LYS A 52 10.88 14.87 -18.87
N GLY A 53 11.70 15.25 -19.85
CA GLY A 53 12.04 16.65 -20.10
C GLY A 53 12.96 17.27 -19.04
N THR A 54 13.17 18.58 -19.14
CA THR A 54 14.13 19.34 -18.35
C THR A 54 13.45 20.20 -17.28
N GLY A 55 14.25 20.67 -16.31
CA GLY A 55 13.78 21.57 -15.26
C GLY A 55 13.00 20.87 -14.14
N PRO A 56 12.60 21.61 -13.09
CA PRO A 56 12.19 21.05 -11.80
C PRO A 56 10.92 20.18 -11.85
N TYR A 57 10.06 20.39 -12.86
CA TYR A 57 8.81 19.63 -13.04
C TYR A 57 8.82 18.72 -14.28
N GLY A 58 9.93 18.71 -15.03
CA GLY A 58 10.02 17.99 -16.28
C GLY A 58 8.95 18.45 -17.27
N ALA A 59 8.31 17.51 -17.95
CA ALA A 59 7.24 17.74 -18.90
C ALA A 59 5.85 17.85 -18.24
N CYS A 60 5.75 17.81 -16.90
CA CYS A 60 4.46 17.92 -16.22
C CYS A 60 3.93 19.36 -16.27
N ILE A 61 2.89 19.59 -17.07
CA ILE A 61 2.25 20.90 -17.21
C ILE A 61 1.53 21.37 -15.93
N TYR A 62 1.13 20.43 -15.07
CA TYR A 62 0.41 20.73 -13.83
C TYR A 62 1.32 21.18 -12.69
N LYS A 63 2.64 20.92 -12.78
CA LYS A 63 3.65 21.37 -11.80
C LYS A 63 3.21 21.05 -10.36
N GLN A 64 3.23 22.04 -9.46
CA GLN A 64 2.80 21.90 -8.05
C GLN A 64 1.32 21.49 -7.87
N ASN A 65 0.47 21.66 -8.89
CA ASN A 65 -0.95 21.31 -8.84
C ASN A 65 -1.22 19.89 -9.34
N CYS A 66 -0.19 19.14 -9.75
CA CYS A 66 -0.34 17.76 -10.18
C CYS A 66 -0.91 16.92 -9.05
N LYS A 67 -1.89 16.08 -9.37
CA LYS A 67 -2.50 15.13 -8.41
C LYS A 67 -1.83 13.75 -8.42
N LYS A 68 -0.69 13.64 -9.12
CA LYS A 68 0.15 12.45 -9.20
C LYS A 68 1.47 12.71 -8.49
N LEU A 69 2.09 11.64 -7.99
CA LEU A 69 3.32 11.71 -7.24
C LEU A 69 4.48 12.20 -8.12
N HIS A 70 5.09 13.31 -7.73
CA HIS A 70 6.30 13.84 -8.36
C HIS A 70 7.52 13.30 -7.61
N ILE A 71 8.09 12.22 -8.15
CA ILE A 71 9.27 11.55 -7.61
C ILE A 71 10.08 10.93 -8.73
N CYS A 72 11.40 10.83 -8.53
CA CYS A 72 12.30 10.15 -9.44
C CYS A 72 11.97 8.66 -9.53
N LEU A 73 11.61 8.19 -10.72
CA LEU A 73 11.25 6.79 -10.94
C LEU A 73 12.44 5.86 -10.70
N HIS A 74 13.65 6.27 -11.07
CA HIS A 74 14.85 5.46 -10.82
C HIS A 74 15.17 5.36 -9.33
N PHE A 75 14.98 6.43 -8.56
CA PHE A 75 15.15 6.38 -7.09
C PHE A 75 14.12 5.49 -6.42
N MET A 76 12.86 5.60 -6.86
CA MET A 76 11.79 4.74 -6.36
C MET A 76 12.12 3.25 -6.53
N LEU A 77 12.80 2.89 -7.62
CA LEU A 77 13.26 1.54 -7.91
C LEU A 77 14.66 1.22 -7.36
N ASP A 78 15.23 2.10 -6.54
CA ASP A 78 16.57 1.98 -5.94
C ASP A 78 17.71 1.85 -6.98
N ALA A 79 17.54 2.53 -8.11
CA ALA A 79 18.40 2.43 -9.29
C ALA A 79 18.76 3.79 -9.89
N CYS A 80 18.65 4.90 -9.13
CA CYS A 80 19.01 6.23 -9.63
C CYS A 80 20.54 6.38 -9.78
N PRO A 81 21.08 6.51 -11.01
CA PRO A 81 22.53 6.57 -11.20
C PRO A 81 23.13 7.92 -10.77
N ILE A 82 22.30 8.96 -10.64
CA ILE A 82 22.73 10.33 -10.32
C ILE A 82 22.83 10.54 -8.79
N GLY A 83 22.13 9.73 -8.01
CA GLY A 83 22.11 9.86 -6.55
C GLY A 83 21.61 11.24 -6.09
N GLY A 84 22.28 11.83 -5.11
CA GLY A 84 21.87 13.11 -4.50
C GLY A 84 21.92 14.33 -5.43
N GLN A 85 22.52 14.21 -6.62
CA GLN A 85 22.56 15.29 -7.62
C GLN A 85 21.40 15.21 -8.63
N CYS A 86 20.43 14.31 -8.41
CA CYS A 86 19.30 14.17 -9.32
C CYS A 86 18.41 15.41 -9.30
N GLU A 87 18.04 15.92 -10.48
CA GLU A 87 17.06 17.01 -10.61
C GLU A 87 15.63 16.59 -10.23
N ARG A 88 15.41 15.28 -10.04
CA ARG A 88 14.13 14.69 -9.64
C ARG A 88 14.16 14.39 -8.15
N SER A 89 13.02 14.62 -7.49
CA SER A 89 12.89 14.44 -6.04
C SER A 89 13.14 12.99 -5.63
N HIS A 90 13.94 12.80 -4.58
CA HIS A 90 14.21 11.53 -3.91
C HIS A 90 13.51 11.48 -2.54
N SER A 91 12.46 12.29 -2.34
CA SER A 91 11.78 12.41 -1.06
C SER A 91 10.27 12.31 -1.22
N PHE A 92 9.68 11.22 -0.72
CA PHE A 92 8.23 11.09 -0.62
C PHE A 92 7.60 12.18 0.27
N LEU A 93 8.38 12.71 1.21
CA LEU A 93 7.94 13.74 2.14
C LEU A 93 7.60 15.09 1.48
N GLU A 94 8.12 15.37 0.29
CA GLU A 94 7.72 16.55 -0.49
C GLU A 94 6.29 16.44 -1.03
N ASN A 95 5.74 15.23 -1.06
CA ASN A 95 4.38 14.94 -1.51
C ASN A 95 3.45 14.60 -0.33
N ARG A 96 3.79 14.99 0.91
CA ARG A 96 3.03 14.66 2.14
C ARG A 96 1.53 14.87 2.00
N ASN A 97 1.09 16.04 1.53
CA ASN A 97 -0.34 16.34 1.39
C ASN A 97 -1.08 15.34 0.47
N LEU A 98 -0.44 14.89 -0.62
CA LEU A 98 -1.02 13.87 -1.51
C LEU A 98 -1.11 12.52 -0.80
N LEU A 99 -0.07 12.15 -0.06
CA LEU A 99 0.03 10.87 0.66
C LEU A 99 -0.94 10.80 1.86
N GLU A 100 -1.13 11.92 2.57
CA GLU A 100 -2.10 12.05 3.65
C GLU A 100 -3.55 11.94 3.13
N ASN A 101 -3.84 12.46 1.93
CA ASN A 101 -5.13 12.26 1.27
C ASN A 101 -5.36 10.78 0.93
N CYS A 102 -4.29 10.05 0.60
CA CYS A 102 -4.28 8.59 0.49
C CYS A 102 -4.25 7.90 1.87
N ARG A 103 -4.50 8.59 2.99
CA ARG A 103 -4.52 8.00 4.34
C ARG A 103 -3.27 7.17 4.63
N LEU A 104 -2.11 7.72 4.30
CA LEU A 104 -0.81 7.17 4.65
C LEU A 104 -0.21 8.03 5.77
N ASN A 105 0.16 7.39 6.88
CA ASN A 105 0.86 8.05 7.97
C ASN A 105 2.37 8.10 7.70
N ILE A 106 3.12 8.81 8.55
CA ILE A 106 4.56 9.03 8.37
C ILE A 106 5.38 7.74 8.30
N GLU A 107 5.05 6.74 9.11
CA GLU A 107 5.70 5.41 9.12
C GLU A 107 5.52 4.73 7.77
N MET A 108 4.29 4.72 7.25
CA MET A 108 3.98 4.19 5.91
C MET A 108 4.71 4.95 4.81
N ILE A 109 4.81 6.28 4.93
CA ILE A 109 5.50 7.13 3.95
C ILE A 109 6.99 6.80 3.87
N CYS A 110 7.63 6.52 5.01
CA CYS A 110 9.03 6.09 5.04
C CYS A 110 9.25 4.76 4.30
N ASP A 111 8.29 3.85 4.35
CA ASP A 111 8.39 2.54 3.70
C ASP A 111 8.00 2.54 2.21
N LEU A 112 7.47 3.65 1.68
CA LEU A 112 6.91 3.68 0.33
C LEU A 112 7.90 3.29 -0.76
N GLN A 113 9.19 3.61 -0.61
CA GLN A 113 10.20 3.17 -1.57
C GLN A 113 10.20 1.65 -1.70
N THR A 114 10.18 0.95 -0.57
CA THR A 114 10.10 -0.51 -0.51
C THR A 114 8.76 -1.01 -1.04
N THR A 115 7.65 -0.39 -0.67
CA THR A 115 6.31 -0.76 -1.19
C THR A 115 6.25 -0.66 -2.72
N PHE A 116 6.67 0.46 -3.32
CA PHE A 116 6.65 0.65 -4.77
C PHE A 116 7.58 -0.31 -5.50
N ARG A 117 8.80 -0.54 -4.99
CA ARG A 117 9.73 -1.53 -5.55
C ARG A 117 9.12 -2.93 -5.55
N ASN A 118 8.51 -3.34 -4.44
CA ASN A 118 7.85 -4.64 -4.34
C ASN A 118 6.69 -4.77 -5.34
N ILE A 119 5.86 -3.73 -5.49
CA ILE A 119 4.77 -3.69 -6.48
C ILE A 119 5.31 -3.91 -7.90
N CYS A 120 6.40 -3.23 -8.27
CA CYS A 120 7.01 -3.39 -9.59
C CYS A 120 7.52 -4.81 -9.81
N GLU A 121 8.14 -5.43 -8.79
CA GLU A 121 8.64 -6.79 -8.91
C GLU A 121 7.55 -7.86 -8.96
N ILE A 122 6.48 -7.70 -8.17
CA ILE A 122 5.30 -8.57 -8.22
C ILE A 122 4.73 -8.55 -9.64
N ARG A 123 4.45 -7.35 -10.18
CA ARG A 123 3.91 -7.18 -11.54
C ARG A 123 4.82 -7.72 -12.63
N ARG A 124 6.14 -7.58 -12.47
CA ARG A 124 7.11 -8.15 -13.42
C ARG A 124 7.05 -9.67 -13.43
N ARG A 125 6.96 -10.31 -12.25
CA ARG A 125 6.83 -11.77 -12.14
C ARG A 125 5.51 -12.29 -12.72
N GLU A 126 4.42 -11.57 -12.50
CA GLU A 126 3.11 -11.87 -13.11
C GLU A 126 3.17 -11.79 -14.64
N ALA A 127 3.84 -10.77 -15.19
CA ALA A 127 3.98 -10.59 -16.64
C ALA A 127 4.88 -11.64 -17.32
N VAL A 128 5.87 -12.19 -16.60
CA VAL A 128 6.80 -13.21 -17.11
C VAL A 128 6.20 -14.63 -17.03
N GLY A 129 5.05 -14.80 -16.38
CA GLY A 129 4.34 -16.07 -16.34
C GLY A 129 5.06 -17.13 -15.52
N ASP A 130 5.59 -16.78 -14.34
CA ASP A 130 6.04 -17.80 -13.40
C ASP A 130 4.83 -18.61 -12.93
N THR A 131 4.79 -19.84 -13.42
CA THR A 131 3.85 -20.93 -13.15
C THR A 131 3.87 -21.38 -11.68
N VAL A 132 3.71 -20.47 -10.72
CA VAL A 132 3.28 -20.86 -9.38
C VAL A 132 1.76 -20.82 -9.43
N LYS A 133 1.13 -22.00 -9.35
CA LYS A 133 -0.29 -22.13 -9.01
C LYS A 133 -0.52 -21.43 -7.66
N GLY A 134 -0.68 -20.11 -7.68
CA GLY A 134 -1.28 -19.38 -6.60
C GLY A 134 -2.68 -19.94 -6.43
N LEU A 135 -3.07 -20.23 -5.19
CA LEU A 135 -4.41 -20.67 -4.87
C LEU A 135 -5.38 -19.56 -5.28
N SER A 136 -5.89 -19.61 -6.51
CA SER A 136 -7.21 -19.08 -6.81
C SER A 136 -8.20 -19.96 -6.05
N SER A 137 -8.40 -19.65 -4.78
CA SER A 137 -9.55 -20.16 -4.06
C SER A 137 -10.76 -19.37 -4.53
N SER A 138 -11.32 -19.80 -5.65
CA SER A 138 -12.71 -19.54 -5.99
C SER A 138 -13.60 -20.40 -5.10
N HIS A 139 -13.58 -20.12 -3.79
CA HIS A 139 -14.61 -20.63 -2.90
C HIS A 139 -15.65 -19.54 -2.69
N ALA A 140 -16.76 -19.69 -3.42
CA ALA A 140 -18.03 -19.16 -2.96
C ALA A 140 -18.39 -19.91 -1.66
N CYS A 141 -18.06 -19.33 -0.51
CA CYS A 141 -18.60 -19.74 0.77
C CYS A 141 -19.63 -18.71 1.22
N SER A 142 -20.88 -19.17 1.17
CA SER A 142 -22.12 -18.66 1.75
C SER A 142 -22.05 -17.56 2.82
N ASN A 143 -23.01 -16.64 2.73
CA ASN A 143 -23.49 -15.70 3.75
C ASN A 143 -23.40 -16.27 5.18
N VAL A 144 -22.35 -15.89 5.88
CA VAL A 144 -22.34 -15.68 7.32
C VAL A 144 -22.02 -14.20 7.47
N ASP A 145 -22.48 -13.51 8.52
CA ASP A 145 -22.06 -12.14 8.84
C ASP A 145 -20.52 -12.11 9.04
N SER A 146 -19.76 -12.13 7.95
CA SER A 146 -18.31 -12.25 7.93
C SER A 146 -17.75 -10.87 8.22
N VAL A 147 -17.48 -10.64 9.50
CA VAL A 147 -16.82 -9.45 9.98
C VAL A 147 -15.42 -9.40 9.37
N GLU A 148 -15.25 -8.56 8.34
CA GLU A 148 -13.97 -8.36 7.68
C GLU A 148 -12.98 -7.61 8.59
N ILE A 149 -11.67 -7.83 8.39
CA ILE A 149 -10.63 -6.99 9.01
C ILE A 149 -10.76 -5.57 8.47
N CYS A 150 -10.81 -4.57 9.36
CA CYS A 150 -10.97 -3.19 8.98
C CYS A 150 -9.73 -2.64 8.25
N MET A 151 -9.91 -2.31 6.97
CA MET A 151 -8.86 -1.74 6.12
C MET A 151 -8.29 -0.42 6.66
N PHE A 152 -9.15 0.42 7.22
CA PHE A 152 -8.75 1.69 7.81
C PHE A 152 -8.03 1.51 9.14
N PHE A 153 -8.33 0.43 9.88
CA PHE A 153 -7.60 0.06 11.09
C PHE A 153 -6.17 -0.38 10.74
N LEU A 154 -6.02 -1.25 9.75
CA LEU A 154 -4.69 -1.68 9.27
C LEU A 154 -3.82 -0.48 8.89
N ARG A 155 -4.42 0.59 8.37
CA ARG A 155 -3.73 1.84 7.96
C ARG A 155 -3.62 2.89 9.07
N LYS A 156 -4.06 2.62 10.31
CA LYS A 156 -4.10 3.57 11.44
C LYS A 156 -4.96 4.83 11.16
N HIS A 157 -6.01 4.70 10.36
CA HIS A 157 -6.90 5.81 9.96
C HIS A 157 -8.40 5.55 10.26
N CYS A 158 -8.76 4.42 10.88
CA CYS A 158 -10.16 4.20 11.27
C CYS A 158 -10.59 5.21 12.34
N SER A 159 -11.64 5.98 12.07
CA SER A 159 -12.19 6.98 13.01
C SER A 159 -13.26 6.40 13.95
N PHE A 160 -13.57 5.10 13.84
CA PHE A 160 -14.57 4.41 14.64
C PHE A 160 -13.89 3.53 15.70
N LYS A 161 -14.57 3.33 16.84
CA LYS A 161 -14.06 2.43 17.88
C LYS A 161 -14.17 0.98 17.39
N GLY A 162 -13.12 0.18 17.59
CA GLY A 162 -13.19 -1.26 17.36
C GLY A 162 -14.22 -1.90 18.27
N THR A 163 -14.94 -2.89 17.78
CA THR A 163 -15.72 -3.77 18.64
C THR A 163 -14.75 -4.75 19.28
N GLU A 164 -14.29 -4.45 20.49
CA GLU A 164 -13.57 -5.42 21.31
C GLU A 164 -14.55 -6.54 21.65
N THR A 165 -14.33 -7.75 21.14
CA THR A 165 -15.06 -8.93 21.59
C THR A 165 -14.52 -9.28 22.97
N THR A 166 -15.12 -8.72 24.02
CA THR A 166 -14.86 -9.19 25.39
C THR A 166 -15.33 -10.64 25.48
N ALA A 167 -14.38 -11.58 25.44
CA ALA A 167 -14.63 -12.95 25.86
C ALA A 167 -14.96 -12.92 27.37
N GLY A 168 -16.21 -13.27 27.70
CA GLY A 168 -16.66 -13.53 29.07
C GLY A 168 -16.30 -14.93 29.52
#